data_AF-A0A949AT19-F1
#
_entry.id   AF-A0A949AT19-F1
#
_cell.length_a   1.000
_cell.length_b   1.000
_cell.length_c   1.000
_cell.angle_alpha   90.00
_cell.angle_beta   90.00
_cell.angle_gamma   90.00
#
_symmetry.space_group_name_H-M   'P 1'
#
loop_
_entity.id
_entity.type
_entity.pdbx_description
1 polymer ?
#
loop_
_entity_poly.entity_id
_entity_poly.type
_entity_poly.pdbx_seq_one_letter_code
_entity_poly.pdbx_strand_id
1 'polypeptide(L)' 'KYTKTEACDPVSGKIVPLYHPRQQQWRDHFAWNDDFILVIGLTPIGRATIQALQLNREELVNLRRVLYAMGEHPPAEID' A
#
# COMPACT_ATOMS: atom_id res chain seq x y z
N LYS A 1 20.07 -5.61 0.82
CA LYS A 1 19.71 -4.85 -0.41
C LYS A 1 18.52 -5.56 -1.05
N TYR A 2 17.39 -4.90 -1.26
CA TYR A 2 16.24 -5.52 -1.92
C TYR A 2 16.39 -5.41 -3.44
N THR A 3 16.22 -6.51 -4.17
CA THR A 3 16.38 -6.59 -5.64
C THR A 3 15.10 -7.06 -6.35
N LYS A 4 14.02 -7.29 -5.61
CA LYS A 4 12.77 -7.81 -6.15
C LYS A 4 12.02 -6.70 -6.90
N THR A 5 11.68 -6.97 -8.16
CA THR A 5 10.93 -6.05 -9.04
C THR A 5 9.58 -6.59 -9.46
N GLU A 6 9.26 -7.85 -9.11
CA GLU A 6 8.03 -8.53 -9.49
C GLU A 6 7.50 -9.37 -8.33
N ALA A 7 6.19 -9.62 -8.30
CA ALA A 7 5.55 -10.52 -7.34
C ALA A 7 4.26 -11.13 -7.91
N CYS A 8 3.79 -12.19 -7.28
CA CYS A 8 2.49 -12.78 -7.60
C CYS A 8 1.37 -11.86 -7.12
N ASP A 9 0.41 -11.55 -7.99
CA ASP A 9 -0.86 -10.94 -7.59
C ASP A 9 -1.72 -12.00 -6.88
N PRO A 10 -2.09 -11.80 -5.61
CA PRO A 10 -2.80 -12.81 -4.82
C PRO A 10 -4.20 -13.15 -5.36
N VAL A 11 -4.80 -12.30 -6.19
CA VAL A 11 -6.14 -12.54 -6.76
C VAL A 11 -6.06 -13.31 -8.07
N SER A 12 -5.19 -12.90 -9.00
CA SER A 12 -5.10 -13.53 -10.32
C SER A 12 -4.08 -14.67 -10.41
N GLY A 13 -3.17 -14.79 -9.45
CA GLY A 13 -2.07 -15.77 -9.46
C GLY A 13 -0.96 -15.47 -10.47
N LYS A 14 -1.03 -14.34 -11.19
CA LYS A 14 -0.04 -13.95 -12.20
C LYS A 14 1.14 -13.23 -11.56
N ILE A 15 2.34 -13.47 -12.08
CA ILE A 15 3.50 -12.63 -11.77
C ILE A 15 3.33 -11.29 -12.48
N VAL A 16 3.42 -10.20 -11.73
CA VAL A 16 3.29 -8.82 -12.20
C VAL A 16 4.43 -7.97 -11.63
N PRO A 17 4.81 -6.86 -12.29
CA PRO A 17 5.78 -5.93 -11.72
C PRO A 17 5.28 -5.32 -10.41
N LEU A 18 6.22 -5.00 -9.52
CA LEU A 18 5.97 -4.16 -8.36
C LEU A 18 5.82 -2.70 -8.77
N TYR A 19 5.11 -1.93 -7.95
CA TYR A 19 4.90 -0.51 -8.18
C TYR A 19 6.20 0.26 -8.33
N HIS A 20 6.26 1.11 -9.35
CA HIS A 20 7.42 1.92 -9.69
C HIS A 20 7.15 3.41 -9.38
N PRO A 21 7.53 3.93 -8.19
CA PRO A 21 7.12 5.26 -7.73
C PRO A 21 7.60 6.44 -8.58
N ARG A 22 8.62 6.25 -9.43
CA ARG A 22 9.10 7.31 -10.35
C ARG A 22 8.42 7.30 -11.73
N GLN A 23 7.59 6.28 -12.03
CA GLN A 23 6.97 6.09 -13.34
C GLN A 23 5.44 5.96 -13.26
N GLN A 24 4.90 5.62 -12.08
CA GLN A 24 3.49 5.36 -11.87
C GLN A 24 2.93 6.32 -10.82
N GLN A 25 1.66 6.70 -10.94
CA GLN A 25 0.98 7.50 -9.92
C GLN A 25 0.43 6.59 -8.83
N TRP A 26 0.58 7.00 -7.56
CA TRP A 26 0.13 6.21 -6.41
C TRP A 26 -1.38 5.93 -6.47
N ARG A 27 -2.17 6.97 -6.75
CA ARG A 27 -3.64 6.91 -6.80
C ARG A 27 -4.21 5.96 -7.85
N ASP A 28 -3.43 5.61 -8.88
CA ASP A 28 -3.88 4.67 -9.92
C ASP A 28 -3.81 3.22 -9.43
N HIS A 29 -2.99 2.95 -8.42
CA HIS A 29 -2.67 1.60 -7.95
C HIS A 29 -3.14 1.33 -6.51
N PHE A 30 -3.27 2.38 -5.71
CA PHE A 30 -3.56 2.30 -4.30
C PHE A 30 -4.62 3.30 -3.87
N ALA A 31 -5.43 2.87 -2.91
CA ALA A 31 -6.29 3.74 -2.11
C ALA A 31 -6.07 3.45 -0.63
N TRP A 32 -6.55 4.34 0.23
CA TRP A 32 -6.77 4.02 1.64
C TRP A 32 -8.18 3.47 1.83
N ASN A 33 -8.39 2.65 2.86
CA ASN A 33 -9.75 2.42 3.36
C ASN A 33 -10.27 3.67 4.08
N ASP A 34 -11.55 3.68 4.44
CA ASP A 34 -12.23 4.84 5.03
C ASP A 34 -11.53 5.38 6.29
N ASP A 35 -10.95 4.49 7.10
CA ASP A 35 -10.24 4.86 8.34
C ASP A 35 -8.72 5.05 8.16
N PHE A 36 -8.19 5.05 6.92
CA PHE A 36 -6.76 5.22 6.62
C PHE A 36 -5.80 4.23 7.30
N ILE A 37 -6.29 3.08 7.76
CA ILE A 37 -5.47 2.07 8.44
C ILE A 37 -4.86 1.08 7.44
N LEU A 38 -5.59 0.77 6.36
CA LEU A 38 -5.23 -0.22 5.35
C LEU A 38 -5.00 0.44 3.99
N VAL A 39 -3.91 0.06 3.34
CA VAL A 39 -3.70 0.34 1.92
C VAL A 39 -4.43 -0.71 1.09
N ILE A 40 -5.27 -0.29 0.17
CA ILE A 40 -6.05 -1.14 -0.73
C ILE A 40 -5.40 -1.13 -2.12
N GLY A 41 -5.15 -2.32 -2.68
CA GLY A 41 -4.58 -2.48 -4.01
C GLY A 41 -5.67 -2.48 -5.09
N LEU A 42 -5.73 -1.43 -5.90
CA LEU A 42 -6.75 -1.25 -6.95
C LEU A 42 -6.45 -2.08 -8.20
N THR A 43 -5.17 -2.38 -8.45
CA THR A 43 -4.71 -3.14 -9.62
C THR A 43 -3.91 -4.39 -9.20
N PRO A 44 -3.66 -5.36 -10.10
CA PRO A 44 -2.75 -6.47 -9.83
C PRO A 44 -1.38 -6.03 -9.30
N ILE A 45 -0.80 -4.96 -9.88
CA ILE A 45 0.45 -4.35 -9.42
C ILE A 45 0.32 -3.87 -7.97
N GLY A 46 -0.78 -3.16 -7.65
CA GLY A 46 -1.03 -2.66 -6.29
C GLY A 46 -1.14 -3.78 -5.27
N ARG A 47 -1.95 -4.81 -5.55
CA ARG A 47 -2.13 -5.97 -4.66
C ARG A 47 -0.84 -6.77 -4.46
N ALA A 48 -0.13 -7.06 -5.55
CA ALA A 48 1.16 -7.74 -5.50
C ALA A 48 2.18 -6.92 -4.69
N THR A 49 2.17 -5.59 -4.83
CA THR A 49 3.05 -4.68 -4.08
C THR A 49 2.74 -4.68 -2.59
N ILE A 50 1.47 -4.56 -2.21
CA ILE A 50 1.05 -4.60 -0.79
C ILE A 50 1.52 -5.90 -0.13
N GLN A 51 1.36 -7.04 -0.82
CA GLN A 51 1.76 -8.33 -0.29
C GLN A 51 3.29 -8.48 -0.24
N ALA A 52 3.99 -8.14 -1.32
CA ALA A 52 5.44 -8.33 -1.42
C ALA A 52 6.24 -7.40 -0.51
N LEU A 53 5.77 -6.16 -0.31
CA LEU A 53 6.41 -5.17 0.55
C LEU A 53 5.78 -5.10 1.94
N GLN A 54 4.78 -5.93 2.20
CA GLN A 54 4.06 -6.01 3.47
C GLN A 54 3.58 -4.65 3.98
N LEU A 55 2.94 -3.86 3.09
CA LEU A 55 2.49 -2.50 3.39
C LEU A 55 1.39 -2.43 4.46
N ASN A 56 0.76 -3.58 4.74
CA ASN A 56 -0.25 -3.78 5.77
C ASN A 56 0.18 -4.86 6.79
N ARG A 57 1.48 -5.01 7.08
CA ARG A 57 1.90 -5.86 8.22
C ARG A 57 1.31 -5.33 9.53
N GLU A 58 1.10 -6.23 10.48
CA GLU A 58 0.37 -5.96 11.72
C GLU A 58 0.90 -4.76 12.48
N GLU A 59 2.23 -4.60 12.57
CA GLU A 59 2.86 -3.50 13.30
C GLU A 59 2.54 -2.13 12.67
N LEU A 60 2.51 -2.04 11.34
CA LEU A 60 2.16 -0.79 10.64
C LEU A 60 0.67 -0.47 10.79
N VAL A 61 -0.18 -1.48 10.72
CA VAL A 61 -1.63 -1.34 10.91
C VAL A 61 -1.94 -0.88 12.33
N ASN A 62 -1.29 -1.46 13.33
CA ASN A 62 -1.42 -1.04 14.74
C ASN A 62 -0.92 0.38 14.97
N LEU A 63 0.22 0.76 14.38
CA LEU A 63 0.71 2.13 14.44
C LEU A 63 -0.30 3.12 13.83
N ARG A 64 -0.82 2.85 12.63
CA ARG A 64 -1.82 3.70 11.97
C ARG A 64 -3.11 3.84 12.79
N ARG A 65 -3.57 2.78 13.48
CA ARG A 65 -4.72 2.87 14.39
C ARG A 65 -4.49 3.89 15.50
N VAL A 66 -3.31 3.86 16.13
CA VAL A 66 -2.96 4.80 17.20
C VAL A 66 -2.88 6.22 16.64
N LEU A 67 -2.21 6.42 15.50
CA LEU A 67 -2.09 7.74 14.87
C LEU A 67 -3.44 8.31 14.41
N TYR A 68 -4.31 7.48 13.82
CA TYR A 68 -5.65 7.87 13.40
C TYR A 68 -6.51 8.31 14.59
N ALA A 69 -6.44 7.57 15.71
CA ALA A 69 -7.13 7.94 16.95
C ALA A 69 -6.63 9.28 17.55
N MET A 70 -5.38 9.68 17.25
CA MET A 70 -4.82 10.96 17.66
C MET A 70 -5.04 12.09 16.62
N GLY A 71 -5.62 11.79 15.46
CA GLY A 71 -5.77 12.77 14.36
C GLY A 71 -4.47 13.09 13.61
N GLU A 72 -3.42 12.27 13.80
CA GLU A 72 -2.09 12.46 13.18
C GLU A 72 -1.92 11.66 11.88
N HIS A 73 -2.89 10.79 11.56
CA HIS A 73 -2.95 10.05 10.32
C HIS A 73 -4.39 10.02 9.78
N PRO A 74 -4.63 10.31 8.49
CA PRO A 74 -3.66 10.87 7.55
C PRO A 74 -3.18 12.25 8.04
N PRO A 75 -1.97 12.70 7.66
CA PRO A 75 -1.55 14.05 7.98
C PRO A 75 -2.57 15.04 7.41
N ALA A 76 -2.84 16.12 8.15
CA ALA A 76 -3.67 17.20 7.63
C ALA A 76 -3.10 17.67 6.28
N GLU A 77 -3.98 17.88 5.30
CA GLU A 77 -3.56 18.50 4.04
C GLU A 77 -2.97 19.87 4.38
N ILE A 78 -1.68 20.03 4.11
CA ILE A 78 -1.06 21.36 4.11
C ILE A 78 -1.36 21.93 2.73
N ASP A 79 -2.35 22.83 2.67
CA ASP A 79 -2.62 23.68 1.50
C ASP A 79 -1.37 24.44 1.04
#